data_AF-S0ARS0-F1
#
_entry.id   AF-S0ARS0-F1
#
_cell.length_a   1.000
_cell.length_b   1.000
_cell.length_c   1.000
_cell.angle_alpha   90.00
_cell.angle_beta   90.00
_cell.angle_gamma   90.00
#
_symmetry.space_group_name_H-M   'P 1'
#
loop_
_entity.id
_entity.type
_entity.pdbx_description
1 polymer ?
#
loop_
_entity_poly.entity_id
_entity_poly.type
_entity_poly.pdbx_seq_one_letter_code
_entity_poly.pdbx_strand_id
1 'polypeptide(L)' 'MPKTITIKKSVYDKLIGFKKENESFSELLDRLIKSQSKYELLLSLRQSVELEGKEDLLKEVQNKR' A
#
# COMPACT_ATOMS: atom_id res chain seq x y z
N MET A 1 11.52 -13.06 15.03
CA MET A 1 12.65 -13.88 14.53
C MET A 1 13.14 -13.30 13.21
N PRO A 2 14.45 -13.12 13.01
CA PRO A 2 14.99 -12.66 11.73
C PRO A 2 14.75 -13.71 10.63
N LYS A 3 14.41 -13.25 9.42
CA LYS A 3 14.32 -14.07 8.21
C LYS A 3 15.30 -13.51 7.19
N THR A 4 16.00 -14.40 6.49
CA THR A 4 16.91 -14.02 5.42
C THR A 4 16.21 -14.17 4.08
N ILE A 5 16.29 -13.13 3.25
CA ILE A 5 15.83 -13.16 1.87
C ILE A 5 17.04 -13.07 0.94
N THR A 6 17.03 -13.83 -0.15
CA THR A 6 18.05 -13.73 -1.19
C THR A 6 17.50 -12.89 -2.33
N ILE A 7 18.24 -11.86 -2.73
CA ILE A 7 17.84 -10.96 -3.82
C ILE A 7 18.97 -10.84 -4.85
N LYS A 8 18.61 -10.42 -6.06
CA LYS A 8 19.59 -10.13 -7.11
C LYS A 8 20.49 -8.98 -6.68
N LYS A 9 21.78 -9.04 -7.04
CA LYS A 9 22.75 -7.98 -6.75
C LYS A 9 22.27 -6.59 -7.24
N SER A 10 21.71 -6.52 -8.44
CA SER A 10 21.16 -5.27 -8.98
C SER A 10 20.02 -4.65 -8.16
N VAL A 11 19.28 -5.46 -7.40
CA VAL A 11 18.25 -4.97 -6.48
C VAL A 11 18.89 -4.50 -5.18
N TYR A 12 19.88 -5.23 -4.67
CA TYR A 12 20.65 -4.83 -3.50
C TYR A 12 21.33 -3.47 -3.68
N ASP A 13 21.99 -3.25 -4.82
CA ASP A 13 22.69 -2.01 -5.14
C ASP A 13 21.71 -0.81 -5.19
N LYS A 14 20.50 -1.03 -5.72
CA LYS A 14 19.43 -0.02 -5.70
C LYS A 14 18.99 0.29 -4.28
N LEU A 15 18.76 -0.73 -3.44
CA LEU A 15 18.31 -0.56 -2.05
C LEU A 15 19.35 0.18 -1.20
N ILE A 16 20.65 -0.01 -1.45
CA ILE A 16 21.71 0.79 -0.81
C ILE A 16 21.49 2.28 -1.05
N GLY A 17 21.15 2.68 -2.28
CA GLY A 17 20.91 4.09 -2.62
C GLY A 17 19.72 4.72 -1.89
N PHE A 18 18.77 3.92 -1.40
CA PHE A 18 17.61 4.39 -0.63
C PHE A 18 17.77 4.29 0.89
N LYS A 19 18.79 3.56 1.35
CA LYS A 19 19.06 3.30 2.77
C LYS A 19 19.74 4.51 3.41
N LYS A 20 19.23 4.98 4.55
CA LYS A 20 19.89 6.03 5.34
C LYS A 20 21.12 5.48 6.08
N GLU A 21 22.03 6.39 6.46
CA GLU A 21 23.36 6.07 7.03
C GLU A 21 23.28 5.05 8.19
N ASN A 22 22.35 5.23 9.12
CA ASN A 22 22.15 4.36 10.30
C ASN A 22 20.90 3.47 10.24
N GLU A 23 20.24 3.35 9.09
CA GLU A 23 18.99 2.58 8.94
C GLU A 23 19.28 1.16 8.47
N SER A 24 18.71 0.14 9.10
CA SER A 24 18.81 -1.25 8.63
C SER A 24 17.95 -1.50 7.38
N PHE A 25 18.24 -2.57 6.62
CA PHE A 25 17.39 -2.94 5.48
C PHE A 25 15.95 -3.29 5.90
N SER A 26 15.75 -3.84 7.10
CA SER A 26 14.42 -4.09 7.64
C SER A 26 13.66 -2.78 7.84
N GLU A 27 14.28 -1.76 8.44
CA GLU A 27 13.67 -0.44 8.63
C GLU A 27 13.41 0.28 7.32
N LEU A 28 14.32 0.17 6.34
CA LEU A 28 14.10 0.68 4.98
C LEU A 28 12.86 0.06 4.35
N LEU A 29 12.74 -1.28 4.37
CA LEU A 29 11.59 -1.98 3.81
C LEU A 29 10.30 -1.61 4.53
N ASP A 30 10.34 -1.54 5.86
CA ASP A 30 9.21 -1.09 6.67
C ASP A 30 8.79 0.33 6.33
N ARG A 31 9.76 1.24 6.14
CA ARG A 31 9.50 2.62 5.73
C ARG A 31 8.93 2.68 4.33
N LEU A 32 9.43 1.88 3.39
CA LEU A 32 8.91 1.83 2.02
C LEU A 32 7.46 1.34 2.01
N ILE A 33 7.16 0.26 2.75
CA ILE A 33 5.81 -0.27 2.93
C ILE A 33 4.89 0.77 3.61
N LYS A 34 5.38 1.45 4.65
CA LYS A 34 4.61 2.51 5.35
C LYS A 34 4.46 3.80 4.52
N SER A 35 5.41 4.07 3.63
CA SER A 35 5.39 5.21 2.70
C SER A 35 4.48 4.99 1.50
N GLN A 36 4.14 3.74 1.21
CA GLN A 36 3.02 3.41 0.35
C GLN A 36 1.78 3.99 1.04
N SER A 37 1.40 5.18 0.60
CA SER A 37 0.54 6.04 1.37
C SER A 37 -0.75 5.31 1.71
N LYS A 38 -1.31 5.56 2.90
CA LYS A 38 -2.66 5.11 3.22
C LYS A 38 -3.65 5.47 2.10
N TYR A 39 -3.36 6.53 1.33
CA TYR A 39 -4.12 6.92 0.15
C TYR A 39 -3.99 5.92 -1.02
N GLU A 40 -2.80 5.41 -1.35
CA GLU A 40 -2.60 4.34 -2.35
C GLU A 40 -3.24 3.03 -1.89
N LEU A 41 -3.11 2.69 -0.60
CA LEU A 41 -3.80 1.54 -0.01
C LEU A 41 -5.33 1.71 -0.07
N LEU A 42 -5.85 2.89 0.31
CA LEU A 42 -7.28 3.21 0.22
C LEU A 42 -7.77 3.21 -1.22
N LEU A 43 -6.98 3.65 -2.20
CA LEU A 43 -7.27 3.56 -3.63
C LEU A 43 -7.37 2.10 -4.09
N SER A 44 -6.42 1.27 -3.68
CA SER A 44 -6.43 -0.17 -3.99
C SER A 44 -7.63 -0.91 -3.36
N LEU A 45 -8.09 -0.46 -2.18
CA LEU A 45 -9.30 -0.97 -1.52
C LEU A 45 -10.59 -0.36 -2.08
N ARG A 46 -10.52 0.79 -2.76
CA ARG A 46 -11.67 1.46 -3.38
C ARG A 46 -12.13 0.76 -4.66
N GLN A 47 -11.25 -0.01 -5.29
CA GLN A 47 -11.64 -0.94 -6.34
C GLN A 47 -12.14 -2.23 -5.67
N SER A 48 -13.42 -2.53 -5.88
CA SER A 48 -14.09 -3.82 -5.62
C SER A 48 -14.99 -3.86 -4.38
N VAL A 49 -16.03 -3.02 -4.38
CA VAL A 49 -17.36 -3.54 -4.02
C VAL A 49 -18.30 -3.16 -5.16
N GLU A 50 -18.58 -4.09 -6.05
CA GLU A 50 -19.77 -3.98 -6.90
C GLU A 50 -20.97 -4.11 -5.98
N LEU A 51 -21.56 -2.96 -5.64
CA LEU A 51 -22.81 -2.90 -4.88
C LEU A 51 -23.94 -3.24 -5.85
N GLU A 52 -24.46 -4.46 -5.77
CA GLU A 52 -25.71 -4.82 -6.43
C GLU A 52 -26.82 -3.86 -5.96
N GLY A 53 -27.59 -3.30 -6.90
CA GLY A 53 -28.67 -2.34 -6.58
C GLY A 53 -28.20 -0.92 -6.23
N LYS A 54 -26.98 -0.54 -6.61
CA LYS A 54 -26.43 0.82 -6.39
C LYS A 54 -27.38 1.96 -6.79
N GLU A 55 -28.08 1.82 -7.92
CA GLU A 55 -29.04 2.81 -8.42
C GLU A 55 -30.23 3.00 -7.46
N ASP A 56 -30.77 1.91 -6.92
CA ASP A 56 -31.92 1.95 -6.01
C ASP A 56 -31.54 2.54 -4.65
N LEU A 57 -30.34 2.18 -4.16
CA LEU A 57 -29.77 2.77 -2.95
C LEU A 57 -29.56 4.29 -3.09
N LEU A 58 -29.11 4.76 -4.26
CA LEU A 58 -28.93 6.19 -4.50
C LEU A 58 -30.27 6.94 -4.56
N LYS A 59 -31.30 6.34 -5.18
CA LYS A 59 -32.66 6.91 -5.21
C LYS A 59 -33.26 7.02 -3.80
N GLU A 60 -33.07 6.01 -2.96
CA GLU A 60 -33.58 6.04 -1.59
C GLU A 60 -32.93 7.16 -0.76
N VAL A 61 -31.62 7.38 -0.92
CA VAL A 61 -30.90 8.48 -0.24
C VAL A 61 -31.37 9.86 -0.74
N GLN A 62 -31.60 10.01 -2.04
CA GLN A 62 -32.12 11.27 -2.59
C GLN A 62 -33.53 11.58 -2.09
N ASN A 63 -34.39 10.58 -1.98
CA ASN A 63 -35.76 10.74 -1.49
C ASN A 63 -35.84 11.03 0.02
N LYS A 64 -34.75 10.81 0.77
CA LYS A 64 -34.64 11.12 2.21
C LYS A 64 -33.98 12.48 2.49
N ARG A 65 -33.60 13.24 1.47
CA ARG A 65 -33.15 14.63 1.58
C ARG A 65 -34.29 15.60 1.29
#